data_AF-A0A975JHX3-F1
#
_entry.id   AF-A0A975JHX3-F1
#
_cell.length_a   1.000
_cell.length_b   1.000
_cell.length_c   1.000
_cell.angle_alpha   90.00
_cell.angle_beta   90.00
_cell.angle_gamma   90.00
#
_symmetry.space_group_name_H-M   'P 1'
#
loop_
_entity.id
_entity.type
_entity.pdbx_description
1 polymer ?
#
loop_
_entity_poly.entity_id
_entity_poly.type
_entity_poly.pdbx_seq_one_letter_code
_entity_poly.pdbx_strand_id
1 'polypeptide(L)'
;MTFTSDAAAGDQSGAMTVNRIGLFGVIAALALTEPAPDASASGRPIHLTGDCTYSSRYAELRDQGVAFARCDQVVITETGMALLIEFSSETGGKAFTYTVEHVFDSPIVGTAKVTDLQIRAGEAVDARGKCTIYESDTLISTVTCIATWQGRIYVANFETDASRF
;
A
#
# COMPACT_ATOMS: atom_id res chain seq x y z
N MET A 1 -27.59 -16.26 -19.78
CA MET A 1 -27.22 -15.50 -20.99
C MET A 1 -25.78 -15.85 -21.27
N THR A 2 -25.55 -16.61 -22.32
CA THR A 2 -24.26 -17.22 -22.67
C THR A 2 -23.83 -16.56 -23.98
N PHE A 3 -22.64 -15.94 -24.01
CA PHE A 3 -22.06 -15.45 -25.26
C PHE A 3 -20.71 -16.14 -25.45
N THR A 4 -20.74 -17.16 -26.31
CA THR A 4 -19.58 -17.77 -26.96
C THR A 4 -19.24 -16.90 -28.16
N SER A 5 -17.96 -16.61 -28.40
CA SER A 5 -17.51 -16.03 -29.66
C SER A 5 -16.30 -16.83 -30.14
N ASP A 6 -16.56 -17.57 -31.21
CA ASP A 6 -15.62 -18.33 -32.03
C ASP A 6 -15.24 -17.49 -33.27
N ALA A 7 -14.19 -17.95 -33.96
CA ALA A 7 -13.76 -17.62 -35.32
C ALA A 7 -12.92 -16.32 -35.50
N ALA A 8 -11.90 -16.27 -36.34
CA ALA A 8 -11.24 -17.28 -37.17
C ALA A 8 -9.89 -16.72 -37.66
N ALA A 9 -8.97 -17.64 -37.95
CA ALA A 9 -7.72 -17.42 -38.66
C ALA A 9 -7.94 -17.08 -40.14
N GLY A 10 -7.00 -16.34 -40.73
CA GLY A 10 -6.95 -16.05 -42.16
C GLY A 10 -5.57 -15.58 -42.60
N ASP A 11 -4.71 -16.55 -42.92
CA ASP A 11 -3.46 -16.40 -43.68
C ASP A 11 -3.76 -16.10 -45.16
N GLN A 12 -3.06 -15.13 -45.78
CA GLN A 12 -2.75 -15.13 -47.22
C GLN A 12 -1.45 -14.37 -47.52
N SER A 13 -0.40 -15.14 -47.84
CA SER A 13 0.75 -14.70 -48.64
C SER A 13 0.36 -14.54 -50.12
N GLY A 14 0.84 -13.50 -50.82
CA GLY A 14 0.58 -13.37 -52.26
C GLY A 14 1.19 -12.14 -52.98
N ALA A 15 2.39 -12.33 -53.53
CA ALA A 15 2.92 -11.87 -54.81
C ALA A 15 2.65 -10.46 -55.40
N MET A 16 3.77 -9.75 -55.64
CA MET A 16 4.21 -9.08 -56.88
C MET A 16 3.38 -7.97 -57.58
N THR A 17 4.05 -6.80 -57.63
CA THR A 17 4.18 -5.87 -58.77
C THR A 17 2.96 -5.01 -59.14
N VAL A 18 3.06 -3.68 -58.95
CA VAL A 18 2.84 -2.65 -59.99
C VAL A 18 3.48 -1.34 -59.55
N ASN A 19 4.33 -0.80 -60.43
CA ASN A 19 4.94 0.52 -60.37
C ASN A 19 3.91 1.61 -60.71
N ARG A 20 3.65 2.54 -59.80
CA ARG A 20 3.01 3.83 -60.13
C ARG A 20 3.57 4.96 -59.27
N ILE A 21 4.34 5.81 -59.94
CA ILE A 21 4.66 7.18 -59.57
C ILE A 21 3.35 7.94 -59.34
N GLY A 22 3.16 8.42 -58.12
CA GLY A 22 1.99 9.17 -57.68
C GLY A 22 2.37 10.09 -56.53
N LEU A 23 2.78 11.30 -56.90
CA LEU A 23 3.08 12.43 -56.03
C LEU A 23 1.78 12.91 -55.36
N PHE A 24 1.52 12.58 -54.10
CA PHE A 24 0.55 13.30 -53.27
C PHE A 24 1.02 13.35 -51.82
N GLY A 25 0.95 14.57 -51.28
CA GLY A 25 1.60 15.01 -50.05
C GLY A 25 1.16 14.27 -48.80
N VAL A 26 2.12 14.24 -47.88
CA VAL A 26 2.04 13.76 -46.50
C VAL A 26 0.86 14.43 -45.79
N ILE A 27 -0.17 13.64 -45.44
CA ILE A 27 -1.13 14.03 -44.41
C ILE A 27 -0.40 13.76 -43.08
N ALA A 28 0.12 14.82 -42.47
CA ALA A 28 0.59 14.75 -41.09
C ALA A 28 -0.64 14.55 -40.19
N ALA A 29 -0.95 13.29 -39.86
CA ALA A 29 -1.88 12.98 -38.80
C ALA A 29 -1.29 13.51 -37.49
N LEU A 30 -1.85 14.59 -36.98
CA LEU A 30 -1.65 15.03 -35.60
C LEU A 30 -2.23 13.94 -34.70
N ALA A 31 -1.38 12.99 -34.30
CA ALA A 31 -1.69 12.10 -33.20
C ALA A 31 -1.86 12.98 -31.95
N LEU A 32 -3.11 13.21 -31.56
CA LEU A 32 -3.45 13.65 -30.21
C LEU A 32 -2.94 12.55 -29.28
N THR A 33 -1.72 12.74 -28.78
CA THR A 33 -1.23 11.95 -27.66
C THR A 33 -1.99 12.50 -26.46
N GLU A 34 -3.11 11.86 -26.12
CA GLU A 34 -3.74 12.09 -24.82
C GLU A 34 -2.68 11.80 -23.76
N PRO A 35 -2.35 12.77 -22.89
CA PRO A 35 -1.50 12.48 -21.75
C PRO A 35 -2.22 11.40 -20.95
N ALA A 36 -1.60 10.22 -20.84
CA ALA A 36 -2.04 9.24 -19.88
C ALA A 36 -2.18 9.94 -18.53
N PRO A 37 -3.27 9.74 -17.78
CA PRO A 37 -3.40 10.36 -16.47
C PRO A 37 -2.16 9.98 -15.67
N ASP A 38 -1.48 10.99 -15.12
CA ASP A 38 -0.38 10.85 -14.17
C ASP A 38 -0.89 10.06 -12.95
N ALA A 39 -0.92 8.74 -13.06
CA ALA A 39 -1.08 7.84 -11.96
C ALA A 39 0.29 7.76 -11.26
N SER A 40 0.61 8.76 -10.45
CA SER A 40 1.49 8.66 -9.28
C SER A 40 1.73 10.05 -8.67
N ALA A 41 0.70 10.59 -8.04
CA ALA A 41 0.94 11.42 -6.87
C ALA A 41 1.10 10.47 -5.67
N SER A 42 2.22 9.73 -5.61
CA SER A 42 2.62 9.11 -4.35
C SER A 42 3.03 10.24 -3.40
N GLY A 43 2.24 10.44 -2.34
CA GLY A 43 2.58 11.39 -1.28
C GLY A 43 3.98 11.12 -0.74
N ARG A 44 4.67 12.17 -0.29
CA ARG A 44 5.93 12.00 0.44
C ARG A 44 5.68 11.12 1.68
N PRO A 45 6.54 10.14 1.99
CA PRO A 45 6.40 9.34 3.20
C PRO A 45 6.36 10.22 4.45
N ILE A 46 5.48 9.87 5.39
CA ILE A 46 5.40 10.50 6.71
C ILE A 46 6.26 9.69 7.66
N HIS A 47 7.24 10.34 8.27
CA HIS A 47 8.14 9.77 9.26
C HIS A 47 7.74 10.26 10.65
N LEU A 48 7.48 9.33 11.56
CA LEU A 48 7.11 9.60 12.95
C LEU A 48 8.14 8.97 13.88
N THR A 49 8.46 9.67 14.97
CA THR A 49 9.33 9.20 16.05
C THR A 49 8.56 9.15 17.37
N GLY A 50 8.84 8.13 18.19
CA GLY A 50 8.09 7.85 19.41
C GLY A 50 8.38 6.43 19.87
N ASP A 51 7.40 5.73 20.45
CA ASP A 51 7.60 4.38 20.96
C ASP A 51 6.38 3.47 20.74
N CYS A 52 6.65 2.19 20.48
CA CYS A 52 5.65 1.14 20.62
C CYS A 52 5.35 0.88 22.10
N THR A 53 4.21 1.36 22.61
CA THR A 53 3.81 1.20 24.01
C THR A 53 2.62 0.26 24.16
N TYR A 54 2.60 -0.51 25.25
CA TYR A 54 1.52 -1.44 25.56
C TYR A 54 1.21 -1.41 27.05
N SER A 55 -0.08 -1.30 27.38
CA SER A 55 -0.52 -1.41 28.77
C SER A 55 -0.13 -2.77 29.36
N SER A 56 0.30 -2.77 30.62
CA SER A 56 0.71 -3.98 31.36
C SER A 56 -0.39 -5.06 31.42
N ARG A 57 -1.66 -4.67 31.29
CA ARG A 57 -2.80 -5.60 31.20
C ARG A 57 -2.73 -6.56 30.00
N TYR A 58 -1.89 -6.27 29.00
CA TYR A 58 -1.69 -7.11 27.83
C TYR A 58 -0.49 -8.06 27.94
N ALA A 59 0.24 -8.03 29.06
CA ALA A 59 1.37 -8.93 29.29
C ALA A 59 0.95 -10.41 29.22
N GLU A 60 -0.21 -10.74 29.81
CA GLU A 60 -0.78 -12.09 29.83
C GLU A 60 -1.19 -12.61 28.44
N LEU A 61 -1.36 -11.73 27.46
CA LEU A 61 -1.71 -12.11 26.09
C LEU A 61 -0.51 -12.63 25.30
N ARG A 62 0.73 -12.37 25.75
CA ARG A 62 1.94 -12.86 25.09
C ARG A 62 1.97 -14.39 25.04
N ASP A 63 1.58 -15.03 26.14
CA ASP A 63 1.53 -16.48 26.26
C ASP A 63 0.35 -17.10 25.50
N GLN A 64 -0.58 -16.27 25.03
CA GLN A 64 -1.77 -16.68 24.25
C GLN A 64 -1.54 -16.53 22.73
N GLY A 65 -0.31 -16.29 22.30
CA GLY A 65 0.05 -16.23 20.88
C GLY A 65 -0.08 -14.83 20.25
N VAL A 66 -0.09 -13.77 21.07
CA VAL A 66 -0.04 -12.37 20.60
C VAL A 66 1.42 -11.91 20.47
N ALA A 67 1.79 -11.48 19.28
CA ALA A 67 3.09 -10.87 18.98
C ALA A 67 2.97 -9.34 19.01
N PHE A 68 3.81 -8.72 19.83
CA PHE A 68 3.87 -7.26 19.96
C PHE A 68 5.13 -6.73 19.25
N ALA A 69 4.95 -5.70 18.44
CA ALA A 69 6.06 -4.98 17.85
C ALA A 69 6.93 -4.34 18.94
N ARG A 70 8.22 -4.20 18.67
CA ARG A 70 9.10 -3.27 19.38
C ARG A 70 9.59 -2.30 18.34
N CYS A 71 9.27 -1.03 18.51
CA CYS A 71 9.51 0.00 17.52
C CYS A 71 9.72 1.34 18.21
N ASP A 72 10.51 2.20 17.57
CA ASP A 72 10.75 3.61 17.94
C ASP A 72 10.48 4.55 16.75
N GLN A 73 10.09 3.99 15.60
CA GLN A 73 9.81 4.70 14.37
C GLN A 73 8.59 4.11 13.66
N VAL A 74 7.82 5.00 13.03
CA VAL A 74 6.76 4.64 12.08
C VAL A 74 6.93 5.42 10.79
N VAL A 75 6.82 4.72 9.66
CA VAL A 75 6.78 5.32 8.32
C VAL A 75 5.46 4.96 7.65
N ILE A 76 4.71 5.99 7.23
CA ILE A 76 3.46 5.84 6.49
C ILE A 76 3.72 6.28 5.06
N THR A 77 3.51 5.36 4.10
CA THR A 77 3.69 5.63 2.66
C THR A 77 2.40 5.38 1.91
N GLU A 78 1.95 6.36 1.13
CA GLU A 78 0.85 6.19 0.19
C GLU A 78 1.32 5.45 -1.06
N THR A 79 0.63 4.37 -1.42
CA THR A 79 0.91 3.56 -2.60
C THR A 79 -0.38 3.32 -3.39
N GLY A 80 -0.71 4.24 -4.30
CA GLY A 80 -1.95 4.17 -5.08
C GLY A 80 -3.18 4.25 -4.17
N MET A 81 -3.92 3.15 -4.05
CA MET A 81 -5.13 3.06 -3.22
C MET A 81 -4.89 2.39 -1.85
N ALA A 82 -3.63 2.19 -1.46
CA ALA A 82 -3.26 1.58 -0.19
C ALA A 82 -2.30 2.47 0.60
N LEU A 83 -2.26 2.26 1.91
CA LEU A 83 -1.16 2.74 2.75
C LEU A 83 -0.27 1.58 3.17
N LEU A 84 1.03 1.82 3.16
CA LEU A 84 2.03 0.99 3.80
C LEU A 84 2.42 1.63 5.13
N ILE A 85 2.15 0.94 6.24
CA ILE A 85 2.47 1.39 7.60
C ILE A 85 3.58 0.49 8.14
N GLU A 86 4.80 1.02 8.18
CA GLU A 86 5.99 0.32 8.64
C GLU A 86 6.34 0.74 10.07
N PHE A 87 6.44 -0.24 10.96
CA PHE A 87 6.95 -0.07 12.32
C PHE A 87 8.36 -0.66 12.39
N SER A 88 9.33 0.15 12.78
CA SER A 88 10.75 -0.25 12.86
C SER A 88 11.39 0.21 14.16
N SER A 89 12.50 -0.43 14.53
CA SER A 89 13.42 0.12 15.52
C SER A 89 14.72 0.53 14.84
N GLU A 90 15.21 1.71 15.18
CA GLU A 90 16.51 2.24 14.72
C GLU A 90 17.66 1.26 15.03
N THR A 91 17.53 0.51 16.12
CA THR A 91 18.55 -0.47 16.57
C THR A 91 18.30 -1.91 16.10
N GLY A 92 17.10 -2.21 15.58
CA GLY A 92 16.62 -3.58 15.38
C GLY A 92 16.02 -3.90 14.00
N GLY A 93 15.93 -2.90 13.12
CA GLY A 93 15.32 -3.05 11.80
C GLY A 93 13.79 -3.10 11.84
N LYS A 94 13.17 -3.49 10.72
CA LYS A 94 11.70 -3.57 10.59
C LYS A 94 11.12 -4.59 11.57
N ALA A 95 10.07 -4.20 12.28
CA ALA A 95 9.30 -5.08 13.16
C ALA A 95 8.12 -5.69 12.41
N PHE A 96 7.14 -4.86 12.03
CA PHE A 96 5.98 -5.26 11.22
C PHE A 96 5.71 -4.19 10.17
N THR A 97 5.26 -4.61 9.00
CA THR A 97 4.71 -3.71 7.98
C THR A 97 3.30 -4.14 7.63
N TYR A 98 2.35 -3.22 7.69
CA TYR A 98 0.94 -3.45 7.39
C TYR A 98 0.57 -2.75 6.10
N THR A 99 -0.01 -3.49 5.16
CA THR A 99 -0.70 -2.89 4.00
C THR A 99 -2.17 -2.76 4.36
N VAL A 100 -2.71 -1.56 4.17
CA VAL A 100 -4.12 -1.28 4.43
C VAL A 100 -4.81 -0.67 3.21
N GLU A 101 -6.05 -1.09 2.97
CA GLU A 101 -6.95 -0.46 2.00
C GLU A 101 -7.25 0.97 2.48
N HIS A 102 -7.01 1.97 1.64
CA HIS A 102 -7.29 3.36 1.97
C HIS A 102 -8.82 3.57 1.99
N VAL A 103 -9.41 3.79 3.18
CA VAL A 103 -10.88 3.98 3.36
C VAL A 103 -11.22 5.26 4.15
N PHE A 104 -10.27 6.19 4.30
CA PHE A 104 -10.46 7.34 5.17
C PHE A 104 -11.16 8.50 4.45
N ASP A 105 -12.04 9.22 5.18
CA ASP A 105 -12.61 10.50 4.73
C ASP A 105 -11.59 11.67 4.86
N SER A 106 -10.50 11.43 5.59
CA SER A 106 -9.32 12.29 5.76
C SER A 106 -8.13 11.56 5.13
N PRO A 107 -7.14 12.20 4.50
CA PRO A 107 -6.14 11.49 3.68
C PRO A 107 -5.38 10.36 4.41
N ILE A 108 -5.26 10.41 5.75
CA ILE A 108 -4.49 9.40 6.53
C ILE A 108 -5.15 9.05 7.88
N VAL A 109 -6.09 9.85 8.39
CA VAL A 109 -6.66 9.69 9.75
C VAL A 109 -7.95 8.87 9.70
N GLY A 110 -8.10 7.91 10.62
CA GLY A 110 -9.31 7.10 10.78
C GLY A 110 -9.01 5.62 10.96
N THR A 111 -9.94 4.74 10.55
CA THR A 111 -9.72 3.26 10.56
C THR A 111 -9.68 2.68 9.14
N ALA A 112 -8.66 1.87 8.84
CA ALA A 112 -8.47 1.18 7.58
C ALA A 112 -8.33 -0.34 7.78
N LYS A 113 -8.70 -1.11 6.75
CA LYS A 113 -8.66 -2.58 6.79
C LYS A 113 -7.29 -3.08 6.36
N VAL A 114 -6.71 -4.01 7.13
CA VAL A 114 -5.46 -4.70 6.75
C VAL A 114 -5.75 -5.72 5.67
N THR A 115 -4.92 -5.73 4.62
CA THR A 115 -4.88 -6.75 3.58
C THR A 115 -3.66 -7.63 3.71
N ASP A 116 -2.51 -7.05 4.05
CA ASP A 116 -1.24 -7.77 4.11
C ASP A 116 -0.48 -7.42 5.38
N LEU A 117 0.25 -8.40 5.89
CA LEU A 117 1.19 -8.26 6.98
C LEU A 117 2.56 -8.79 6.53
N GLN A 118 3.60 -8.00 6.73
CA GLN A 118 4.98 -8.45 6.64
C GLN A 118 5.58 -8.48 8.04
N ILE A 119 6.19 -9.61 8.41
CA ILE A 119 6.87 -9.75 9.71
C ILE A 119 8.37 -9.61 9.48
N ARG A 120 8.96 -8.59 10.09
CA ARG A 120 10.36 -8.19 9.87
C ARG A 120 10.64 -7.96 8.39
N ALA A 121 11.76 -8.46 7.87
CA ALA A 121 12.11 -8.45 6.46
C ALA A 121 11.63 -9.71 5.71
N GLY A 122 10.59 -10.40 6.22
CA GLY A 122 10.02 -11.60 5.59
C GLY A 122 9.17 -11.32 4.36
N GLU A 123 8.48 -12.33 3.86
CA GLU A 123 7.47 -12.16 2.81
C GLU A 123 6.19 -11.51 3.37
N ALA A 124 5.49 -10.73 2.55
CA ALA A 124 4.16 -10.25 2.88
C ALA A 124 3.14 -11.39 2.77
N VAL A 125 2.22 -11.49 3.73
CA VAL A 125 1.20 -12.54 3.77
C VAL A 125 -0.19 -11.93 3.92
N ASP A 126 -1.19 -12.56 3.29
CA ASP A 126 -2.61 -12.18 3.46
C ASP A 126 -3.00 -12.29 4.94
N ALA A 127 -3.44 -11.17 5.49
CA ALA A 127 -3.77 -11.03 6.90
C ALA A 127 -5.03 -10.18 7.06
N ARG A 128 -5.79 -10.47 8.11
CA ARG A 128 -7.05 -9.75 8.37
C ARG A 128 -6.93 -8.91 9.61
N GLY A 129 -7.39 -7.67 9.54
CA GLY A 129 -7.24 -6.77 10.66
C GLY A 129 -7.65 -5.36 10.35
N LYS A 130 -7.20 -4.45 11.21
CA LYS A 130 -7.41 -3.02 11.05
C LYS A 130 -6.22 -2.22 11.57
N CYS A 131 -5.98 -1.09 10.95
CA CYS A 131 -5.17 -0.03 11.52
C CYS A 131 -6.04 1.18 11.83
N THR A 132 -5.73 1.87 12.92
CA THR A 132 -6.34 3.14 13.29
C THR A 132 -5.25 4.17 13.52
N ILE A 133 -5.39 5.31 12.85
CA ILE A 133 -4.49 6.46 12.97
C ILE A 133 -5.28 7.57 13.64
N TYR A 134 -4.76 8.07 14.75
CA TYR A 134 -5.35 9.14 15.55
C TYR A 134 -4.55 10.43 15.38
N GLU A 135 -5.27 11.55 15.45
CA GLU A 135 -4.71 12.90 15.42
C GLU A 135 -4.99 13.59 16.77
N SER A 136 -4.03 14.38 17.25
CA SER A 136 -4.19 15.34 18.33
C SER A 136 -3.50 16.64 17.92
N ASP A 137 -4.15 17.78 18.14
CA ASP A 137 -3.59 19.10 17.85
C ASP A 137 -3.00 19.21 16.43
N THR A 138 -3.70 18.64 15.44
CA THR A 138 -3.32 18.60 14.01
C THR A 138 -2.09 17.75 13.66
N LEU A 139 -1.60 16.92 14.59
CA LEU A 139 -0.49 16.00 14.39
C LEU A 139 -0.93 14.56 14.65
N ILE A 140 -0.39 13.62 13.87
CA ILE A 140 -0.62 12.19 14.14
C ILE A 140 -0.07 11.88 15.52
N SER A 141 -0.95 11.48 16.44
CA SER A 141 -0.61 11.22 17.84
C SER A 141 -0.33 9.74 18.08
N THR A 142 -1.12 8.87 17.44
CA THR A 142 -1.08 7.42 17.68
C THR A 142 -1.36 6.65 16.40
N VAL A 143 -0.63 5.56 16.19
CA VAL A 143 -0.85 4.59 15.10
C VAL A 143 -0.97 3.20 15.70
N THR A 144 -2.15 2.59 15.59
CA THR A 144 -2.42 1.26 16.13
C THR A 144 -2.80 0.32 15.00
N CYS A 145 -2.05 -0.77 14.81
CA CYS A 145 -2.36 -1.82 13.84
C CYS A 145 -2.52 -3.17 14.54
N ILE A 146 -3.59 -3.89 14.21
CA ILE A 146 -3.87 -5.24 14.69
C ILE A 146 -4.21 -6.11 13.49
N ALA A 147 -3.48 -7.20 13.31
CA ALA A 147 -3.77 -8.19 12.27
C ALA A 147 -3.71 -9.61 12.81
N THR A 148 -4.46 -10.50 12.18
CA THR A 148 -4.47 -11.93 12.46
C THR A 148 -4.00 -12.69 11.24
N TRP A 149 -3.01 -13.57 11.44
CA TRP A 149 -2.51 -14.49 10.43
C TRP A 149 -2.23 -15.86 11.08
N GLN A 150 -2.75 -16.93 10.47
CA GLN A 150 -2.67 -18.31 10.99
C GLN A 150 -3.07 -18.45 12.46
N GLY A 151 -4.11 -17.74 12.90
CA GLY A 151 -4.61 -17.79 14.27
C GLY A 151 -3.73 -17.05 15.30
N ARG A 152 -2.64 -16.41 14.88
CA ARG A 152 -1.81 -15.53 15.72
C ARG A 152 -2.19 -14.07 15.50
N ILE A 153 -2.11 -13.28 16.57
CA ILE A 153 -2.43 -11.85 16.53
C ILE A 153 -1.13 -11.05 16.57
N TYR A 154 -1.01 -10.06 15.70
CA TYR A 154 0.15 -9.18 15.55
C TYR A 154 -0.27 -7.74 15.80
N VAL A 155 0.30 -7.13 16.85
CA VAL A 155 -0.11 -5.82 17.34
C VAL A 155 1.08 -4.85 17.31
N ALA A 156 0.88 -3.70 16.68
CA ALA A 156 1.74 -2.53 16.80
C ALA A 156 0.91 -1.37 17.36
N ASN A 157 1.35 -0.74 18.44
CA ASN A 157 0.68 0.42 19.02
C ASN A 157 1.74 1.48 19.29
N PHE A 158 1.82 2.49 18.42
CA PHE A 158 2.85 3.51 18.45
C PHE A 158 2.26 4.83 18.91
N GLU A 159 2.94 5.47 19.86
CA GLU A 159 2.61 6.80 20.37
C GLU A 159 3.75 7.75 20.00
N THR A 160 3.42 8.90 19.41
CA THR A 160 4.42 9.91 19.05
C THR A 160 4.92 10.66 20.27
N ASP A 161 6.20 11.03 20.25
CA ASP A 161 6.77 11.95 21.22
C ASP A 161 6.22 13.36 20.96
N ALA A 162 5.20 13.76 21.73
CA ALA A 162 4.61 15.11 21.66
C ALA A 162 5.63 16.24 21.93
N SER A 163 6.79 15.92 22.49
CA SER A 163 7.85 16.88 22.85
C SER A 163 8.88 17.17 21.74
N ARG A 164 8.73 16.62 20.52
CA ARG A 164 9.73 16.75 19.45
C ARG A 164 9.27 17.47 18.17
N PHE A 165 8.11 18.12 18.22
CA PHE A 165 7.63 18.98 17.14
C PHE A 165 7.99 20.46 17.38
#